data_AF-A0A4R4IG56-F1
#
_entry.id   AF-A0A4R4IG56-F1
#
_cell.length_a   1.000
_cell.length_b   1.000
_cell.length_c   1.000
_cell.angle_alpha   90.00
_cell.angle_beta   90.00
_cell.angle_gamma   90.00
#
_symmetry.space_group_name_H-M   'P 1'
#
loop_
_entity.id
_entity.type
_entity.pdbx_description
1 polymer ?
#
loop_
_entity_poly.entity_id
_entity_poly.type
_entity_poly.pdbx_seq_one_letter_code
_entity_poly.pdbx_strand_id
1 'polypeptide(L)'
;MKKQQGFTLIELMIVVAIIAILAAIALPQYRNYTQRSANGACLAEAKAFMGAAVANLADGRTAPPYTPKGCDPAGAVPTVDEAAYNGGTTVTFVAATKGNADIKKDTDCNVGSGQCELKP
;
A
#
# COMPACT_ATOMS: atom_id res chain seq x y z
N MET A 1 -45.04 25.92 30.07
CA MET A 1 -43.72 26.18 29.44
C MET A 1 -42.81 24.99 29.74
N LYS A 2 -42.38 24.21 28.72
CA LYS A 2 -41.41 23.13 28.93
C LYS A 2 -40.04 23.77 29.17
N LYS A 3 -39.40 23.51 30.32
CA LYS A 3 -38.01 23.95 30.57
C LYS A 3 -37.12 23.32 29.51
N GLN A 4 -36.49 24.15 28.68
CA GLN A 4 -35.51 23.70 27.70
C GLN A 4 -34.25 23.31 28.48
N GLN A 5 -34.00 22.00 28.61
CA GLN A 5 -32.77 21.47 29.20
C GLN A 5 -31.67 21.60 28.14
N GLY A 6 -30.95 22.73 28.17
CA GLY A 6 -29.76 22.93 27.35
C GLY A 6 -28.56 22.15 27.90
N PHE A 7 -27.67 21.73 27.00
CA PHE A 7 -26.37 21.12 27.34
C PHE A 7 -25.51 22.14 28.09
N THR A 8 -24.80 21.71 29.14
CA THR A 8 -23.92 22.62 29.89
C THR A 8 -22.59 22.81 29.15
N LEU A 9 -21.98 24.00 29.27
CA LEU A 9 -20.63 24.25 28.73
C LEU A 9 -19.58 23.30 29.34
N ILE A 10 -19.77 22.91 30.60
CA ILE A 10 -18.88 21.98 31.30
C ILE A 10 -18.96 20.59 30.68
N GLU A 11 -20.16 20.07 30.38
CA GLU A 11 -20.31 18.78 29.70
C GLU A 11 -19.62 18.79 28.34
N LEU A 12 -19.79 19.87 27.56
CA LEU A 12 -19.16 19.99 26.25
C LEU A 12 -17.63 20.02 26.36
N MET A 13 -17.08 20.74 27.34
CA MET A 13 -15.63 20.79 27.57
C MET A 13 -15.03 19.42 27.91
N ILE A 14 -15.71 18.63 28.75
CA ILE A 14 -15.25 17.28 29.10
C ILE A 14 -15.28 16.36 27.88
N VAL A 15 -16.34 16.42 27.07
CA VAL A 15 -16.44 15.61 25.84
C VAL A 15 -15.29 15.92 24.88
N VAL A 16 -14.98 17.20 24.67
CA VAL A 16 -13.88 17.61 23.79
C VAL A 16 -12.52 17.15 24.35
N ALA A 17 -12.31 17.23 25.66
CA ALA A 17 -11.08 16.75 26.29
C ALA A 17 -10.88 15.24 26.08
N ILE A 18 -11.93 14.43 26.20
CA ILE A 18 -11.87 12.98 25.97
C ILE A 18 -11.57 12.67 24.50
N ILE A 19 -12.25 13.34 23.55
CA ILE A 19 -12.01 13.15 22.12
C ILE A 19 -10.56 13.51 21.75
N ALA A 20 -10.01 14.58 22.32
CA ALA A 20 -8.63 14.99 22.07
C ALA A 20 -7.61 13.90 22.46
N ILE A 21 -7.80 13.27 23.63
CA ILE A 21 -6.93 12.18 24.10
C ILE A 21 -7.06 10.97 23.18
N LEU A 22 -8.28 10.58 22.81
CA LEU A 22 -8.50 9.42 21.93
C LEU A 22 -7.92 9.65 20.53
N ALA A 23 -8.11 10.85 19.96
CA ALA A 23 -7.60 11.20 18.64
C ALA A 23 -6.06 11.18 18.58
N ALA A 24 -5.38 11.63 19.65
CA ALA A 24 -3.93 11.61 19.73
C ALA A 24 -3.33 10.19 19.59
N ILE A 25 -4.05 9.17 20.07
CA ILE A 25 -3.62 7.76 19.96
C ILE A 25 -4.14 7.11 18.67
N ALA A 26 -5.40 7.37 18.31
CA ALA A 26 -6.07 6.71 17.19
C ALA A 26 -5.53 7.16 15.82
N LEU A 27 -5.18 8.44 15.65
CA LEU A 27 -4.68 8.96 14.38
C LEU A 27 -3.36 8.33 13.91
N PRO A 28 -2.29 8.25 14.72
CA PRO A 28 -1.04 7.62 14.30
C PRO A 28 -1.24 6.12 14.02
N GLN A 29 -2.07 5.43 14.82
CA GLN A 29 -2.39 4.02 14.60
C GLN A 29 -3.15 3.81 13.28
N TYR A 30 -4.16 4.64 12.99
CA TYR A 30 -4.92 4.56 11.75
C TYR A 30 -4.04 4.83 10.53
N ARG A 31 -3.16 5.85 10.59
CA ARG A 31 -2.19 6.14 9.51
C ARG A 31 -1.22 4.99 9.28
N ASN A 32 -0.80 4.30 10.33
CA ASN A 32 0.04 3.10 10.18
C ASN A 32 -0.75 1.94 9.55
N TYR A 33 -2.01 1.74 9.96
CA TYR A 33 -2.87 0.70 9.39
C TYR A 33 -3.13 0.92 7.90
N THR A 34 -3.49 2.14 7.50
CA THR A 34 -3.75 2.47 6.09
C THR A 34 -2.50 2.30 5.23
N GLN A 35 -1.32 2.66 5.74
CA GLN A 35 -0.08 2.43 4.99
C GLN A 35 0.25 0.94 4.85
N ARG A 36 0.08 0.12 5.90
CA ARG A 36 0.29 -1.33 5.81
C ARG A 36 -0.67 -1.98 4.82
N SER A 37 -1.92 -1.51 4.77
CA SER A 37 -2.90 -1.95 3.78
C SER A 37 -2.47 -1.60 2.36
N ALA A 38 -1.95 -0.39 2.11
CA ALA A 38 -1.42 0.01 0.81
C ALA A 38 -0.20 -0.83 0.39
N ASN A 39 0.75 -1.08 1.30
CA ASN A 39 1.90 -1.94 1.04
C ASN A 39 1.43 -3.37 0.64
N GLY A 40 0.46 -3.93 1.36
CA GLY A 40 -0.10 -5.25 1.07
C GLY A 40 -0.88 -5.32 -0.24
N ALA A 41 -1.61 -4.25 -0.59
CA ALA A 41 -2.32 -4.16 -1.87
C ALA A 41 -1.33 -4.16 -3.05
N CYS A 42 -0.26 -3.37 -2.95
CA CYS A 42 0.78 -3.35 -3.98
C CYS A 42 1.51 -4.71 -4.08
N LEU A 43 1.82 -5.36 -2.95
CA LEU A 43 2.41 -6.70 -2.93
C LEU A 43 1.53 -7.74 -3.63
N ALA A 44 0.23 -7.74 -3.35
CA ALA A 44 -0.71 -8.67 -3.95
C ALA A 44 -0.84 -8.44 -5.47
N GLU A 45 -0.89 -7.18 -5.88
CA GLU A 45 -0.91 -6.80 -7.29
C GLU A 45 0.37 -7.21 -8.02
N ALA A 46 1.54 -6.91 -7.44
CA ALA A 46 2.83 -7.28 -8.01
C ALA A 46 2.92 -8.81 -8.19
N LYS A 47 2.51 -9.60 -7.19
CA LYS A 47 2.45 -11.07 -7.30
C LYS A 47 1.55 -11.54 -8.43
N ALA A 48 0.36 -10.94 -8.58
CA ALA A 48 -0.58 -11.30 -9.64
C ALA A 48 0.00 -10.98 -11.04
N PHE A 49 0.61 -9.81 -11.18
CA PHE A 49 1.28 -9.43 -12.43
C PHE A 49 2.47 -10.35 -12.75
N MET A 50 3.34 -10.61 -11.77
CA MET A 50 4.52 -11.46 -11.94
C MET A 50 4.15 -12.89 -12.32
N GLY A 51 3.07 -13.46 -11.77
CA GLY A 51 2.61 -14.79 -12.17
C GLY A 51 2.28 -14.88 -13.66
N ALA A 52 1.59 -13.87 -14.21
CA ALA A 52 1.27 -13.81 -15.63
C ALA A 52 2.49 -13.47 -16.50
N ALA A 53 3.34 -12.55 -16.04
CA ALA A 53 4.56 -12.14 -16.76
C ALA A 53 5.55 -13.30 -16.89
N VAL A 54 5.83 -14.01 -15.80
CA VAL A 54 6.75 -15.15 -15.78
C VAL A 54 6.24 -16.30 -16.62
N ALA A 55 4.93 -16.59 -16.57
CA ALA A 55 4.35 -17.62 -17.44
C ALA A 55 4.54 -17.30 -18.93
N ASN A 56 4.29 -16.05 -19.34
CA ASN A 56 4.49 -15.63 -20.73
C ASN A 56 5.97 -15.67 -21.14
N LEU A 57 6.87 -15.22 -20.27
CA LEU A 57 8.32 -15.20 -20.55
C LEU A 57 8.90 -16.62 -20.62
N ALA A 58 8.40 -17.56 -19.83
CA ALA A 58 8.74 -18.98 -19.94
C ALA A 58 8.30 -19.60 -21.28
N ASP A 59 7.18 -19.11 -21.85
CA ASP A 59 6.69 -19.50 -23.17
C ASP A 59 7.39 -18.75 -24.34
N GLY A 60 8.39 -17.91 -24.05
CA GLY A 60 9.05 -17.07 -25.06
C GLY A 60 8.20 -15.93 -25.60
N ARG A 61 7.18 -15.51 -24.85
CA ARG A 61 6.32 -14.34 -25.16
C ARG A 61 6.71 -13.15 -24.30
N THR A 62 6.25 -11.96 -24.70
CA THR A 62 6.44 -10.74 -23.92
C THR A 62 5.53 -10.71 -22.69
N ALA A 63 5.99 -10.08 -21.60
CA ALA A 63 5.16 -9.81 -20.45
C ALA A 63 3.91 -8.97 -20.83
N PRO A 64 2.77 -9.16 -20.14
CA PRO A 64 1.61 -8.31 -20.35
C PRO A 64 1.91 -6.87 -19.92
N PRO A 65 1.18 -5.86 -20.43
CA PRO A 65 1.32 -4.50 -19.94
C PRO A 65 0.93 -4.43 -18.46
N TYR A 66 1.79 -3.78 -17.66
CA TYR A 66 1.48 -3.48 -16.27
C TYR A 66 0.73 -2.14 -16.19
N THR A 67 -0.36 -2.11 -15.41
CA THR A 67 -1.07 -0.86 -15.09
C THR A 67 -1.38 -0.85 -13.60
N PRO A 68 -0.78 0.07 -12.83
CA PRO A 68 -0.90 0.08 -11.38
C PRO A 68 -2.33 0.41 -10.92
N LYS A 69 -2.85 -0.34 -9.93
CA LYS A 69 -4.14 -0.04 -9.27
C LYS A 69 -4.00 0.10 -7.75
N GLY A 70 -3.31 -0.84 -7.13
CA GLY A 70 -2.96 -0.88 -5.71
C GLY A 70 -1.55 -0.34 -5.43
N CYS A 71 -0.66 -0.36 -6.42
CA CYS A 71 0.62 0.35 -6.39
C CYS A 71 0.46 1.83 -6.79
N ASP A 72 1.51 2.63 -6.58
CA ASP A 72 1.54 4.05 -6.91
C ASP A 72 1.49 4.27 -8.43
N PRO A 73 0.46 4.96 -8.98
CA PRO A 73 0.38 5.24 -10.41
C PRO A 73 1.45 6.24 -10.90
N ALA A 74 2.07 7.00 -10.00
CA ALA A 74 3.21 7.85 -10.32
C ALA A 74 4.56 7.12 -10.17
N GLY A 75 4.54 5.87 -9.70
CA GLY A 75 5.74 5.04 -9.57
C GLY A 75 6.32 4.66 -10.94
N ALA A 76 7.62 4.39 -10.98
CA ALA A 76 8.25 3.84 -12.17
C ALA A 76 7.62 2.47 -12.48
N VAL A 77 7.16 2.31 -13.72
CA VAL A 77 6.67 1.01 -14.21
C VAL A 77 7.89 0.09 -14.39
N PRO A 78 7.94 -1.07 -13.71
CA PRO A 78 9.07 -1.97 -13.84
C PRO A 78 9.12 -2.59 -15.23
N THR A 79 10.29 -2.60 -15.85
CA THR A 79 10.56 -3.34 -17.08
C THR A 79 10.72 -4.82 -16.76
N VAL A 80 9.74 -5.61 -17.21
CA VAL A 80 9.72 -7.06 -17.08
C VAL A 80 9.78 -7.65 -18.48
N ASP A 81 10.98 -8.05 -18.89
CA ASP A 81 11.29 -8.57 -20.22
C ASP A 81 12.10 -9.87 -20.14
N GLU A 82 12.43 -10.43 -21.30
CA GLU A 82 13.15 -11.70 -21.41
C GLU A 82 14.57 -11.63 -20.85
N ALA A 83 15.24 -10.48 -20.96
CA ALA A 83 16.56 -10.29 -20.36
C ALA A 83 16.47 -10.26 -18.83
N ALA A 84 15.47 -9.57 -18.27
CA ALA A 84 15.21 -9.55 -16.84
C ALA A 84 14.83 -10.94 -16.29
N TYR A 85 14.07 -11.73 -17.06
CA TYR A 85 13.71 -13.11 -16.73
C TYR A 85 14.92 -14.02 -16.68
N ASN A 86 15.68 -14.11 -17.78
CA ASN A 86 16.86 -14.97 -17.88
C ASN A 86 17.97 -14.54 -16.89
N GLY A 87 18.08 -13.25 -16.61
CA GLY A 87 19.02 -12.69 -15.65
C GLY A 87 18.58 -12.78 -14.19
N GLY A 88 17.35 -13.23 -13.89
CA GLY A 88 16.82 -13.27 -12.52
C GLY A 88 16.82 -11.89 -11.85
N THR A 89 16.56 -10.82 -12.62
CA THR A 89 16.64 -9.45 -12.14
C THR A 89 15.54 -9.15 -11.13
N THR A 90 15.86 -8.38 -10.09
CA THR A 90 14.86 -7.87 -9.15
C THR A 90 14.31 -6.54 -9.63
N VAL A 91 12.99 -6.45 -9.75
CA VAL A 91 12.27 -5.22 -10.10
C VAL A 91 11.44 -4.72 -8.92
N THR A 92 11.29 -3.42 -8.79
CA THR A 92 10.56 -2.80 -7.67
C THR A 92 9.22 -2.23 -8.14
N PHE A 93 8.15 -2.61 -7.46
CA PHE A 93 6.82 -2.01 -7.55
C PHE A 93 6.64 -1.00 -6.42
N VAL A 94 6.40 0.25 -6.78
CA VAL A 94 6.32 1.35 -5.80
C VAL A 94 4.96 1.33 -5.12
N ALA A 95 4.93 1.24 -3.79
CA ALA A 95 3.69 1.31 -3.03
C ALA A 95 3.22 2.78 -2.91
N ALA A 96 1.91 3.00 -2.95
CA ALA A 96 1.34 4.32 -2.75
C ALA A 96 1.45 4.77 -1.28
N THR A 97 1.74 6.05 -1.05
CA THR A 97 1.68 6.65 0.28
C THR A 97 0.23 7.01 0.62
N LYS A 98 -0.40 6.26 1.53
CA LYS A 98 -1.81 6.46 1.95
C LYS A 98 -1.97 6.75 3.44
N GLY A 99 -0.87 6.73 4.21
CA GLY A 99 -0.91 6.93 5.65
C GLY A 99 0.37 7.53 6.20
N ASN A 100 1.07 6.75 7.02
CA ASN A 100 2.38 7.13 7.52
C ASN A 100 3.48 6.75 6.52
N ALA A 101 4.17 7.73 5.94
CA ALA A 101 5.23 7.51 4.96
C ALA A 101 6.43 6.75 5.54
N ASP A 102 6.67 6.85 6.85
CA ASP A 102 7.85 6.24 7.50
C ASP A 102 7.83 4.70 7.48
N ILE A 103 6.65 4.11 7.30
CA ILE A 103 6.48 2.65 7.21
C ILE A 103 6.08 2.18 5.81
N LYS A 104 6.22 3.05 4.81
CA LYS A 104 6.03 2.68 3.41
C LYS A 104 7.03 1.58 3.05
N LYS A 105 6.54 0.52 2.42
CA LYS A 105 7.36 -0.58 1.90
C LYS A 105 6.96 -0.84 0.46
N ASP A 106 7.90 -0.63 -0.44
CA ASP A 106 7.77 -1.05 -1.83
C ASP A 106 7.88 -2.58 -1.93
N THR A 107 7.48 -3.14 -3.07
CA THR A 107 7.55 -4.58 -3.30
C THR A 107 8.66 -4.90 -4.30
N ASP A 108 9.62 -5.71 -3.89
CA ASP A 108 10.66 -6.22 -4.76
C ASP A 108 10.25 -7.61 -5.27
N CYS A 109 10.33 -7.81 -6.58
CA CYS A 109 9.99 -9.06 -7.26
C CYS A 109 11.17 -9.54 -8.11
N ASN A 110 11.56 -10.79 -7.93
CA ASN A 110 12.53 -11.44 -8.81
C ASN A 110 11.82 -11.92 -10.09
N VAL A 111 12.26 -11.46 -11.24
CA VAL A 111 11.62 -11.78 -12.53
C VAL A 111 11.85 -13.23 -12.93
N GLY A 112 12.99 -13.83 -12.62
CA GLY A 112 13.27 -15.23 -12.99
C GLY A 112 12.46 -16.25 -12.20
N SER A 113 12.17 -15.98 -10.92
CA SER A 113 11.44 -16.89 -10.03
C SER A 113 9.99 -16.49 -9.73
N GLY A 114 9.59 -15.27 -10.12
CA GLY A 114 8.28 -14.68 -9.79
C GLY A 114 8.04 -14.40 -8.31
N GLN A 115 9.05 -14.59 -7.46
CA GLN A 115 8.94 -14.37 -6.02
C GLN A 115 8.93 -12.88 -5.72
N CYS A 116 7.95 -12.44 -4.92
CA CYS A 116 7.80 -11.05 -4.50
C CYS A 116 7.73 -10.92 -2.98
N GLU A 117 8.45 -9.94 -2.46
CA GLU A 117 8.51 -9.61 -1.04
C GLU A 117 8.49 -8.10 -0.79
N LEU A 118 8.12 -7.72 0.43
CA LEU A 118 8.19 -6.33 0.83
C LEU A 118 9.65 -5.96 1.09
N LYS A 119 10.07 -4.81 0.56
CA LYS A 119 11.39 -4.25 0.82
C LYS A 119 11.60 -4.06 2.33
N PRO A 120 12.77 -4.45 2.88
CA PRO A 120 13.07 -4.30 4.30
C PRO A 120 12.96 -2.85 4.78
#